data_AF-A0A1S2M449-F1
#
_entry.id   AF-A0A1S2M449-F1
#
_cell.length_a   1.000
_cell.length_b   1.000
_cell.length_c   1.000
_cell.angle_alpha   90.00
_cell.angle_beta   90.00
_cell.angle_gamma   90.00
#
_symmetry.space_group_name_H-M   'P 1'
#
loop_
_entity.id
_entity.type
_entity.pdbx_description
1 polymer ?
#
loop_
_entity_poly.entity_id
_entity_poly.type
_entity_poly.pdbx_seq_one_letter_code
_entity_poly.pdbx_strand_id
1 'polypeptide(L)'
;MSILPDDLPFYGVDPRTFPIARAVKMSSSIPFFFVPEKLKGHTIIDGGALSNYPIWIYDSVGIPRWPTFGFRLSGKMIPTELPKIRGPVTKTMAIVRTMLDAHDKRYIEKEAAIRTIFITGITNGATDFRISQKDKLQLIEIGRNSAIKFLQEWDFQKYIKEYRSEIIAENLTLPLPKSVVIKMGTRGQ
;
A
#
# COMPACT_ATOMS: atom_id res chain seq x y z
N MET A 1 3.57 11.25 2.65
CA MET A 1 3.68 9.79 2.85
C MET A 1 5.14 9.43 2.70
N SER A 2 5.68 8.57 3.56
CA SER A 2 7.07 8.13 3.47
C SER A 2 7.11 6.70 2.95
N ILE A 3 7.98 6.43 1.98
CA ILE A 3 8.23 5.11 1.39
C ILE A 3 9.56 4.62 1.94
N LEU A 4 9.52 3.65 2.85
CA LEU A 4 10.74 3.05 3.41
C LEU A 4 11.08 1.80 2.60
N PRO A 5 12.37 1.57 2.28
CA PRO A 5 13.54 2.27 2.82
C PRO A 5 14.00 3.50 2.00
N ASP A 6 13.39 3.78 0.85
CA ASP A 6 13.86 4.79 -0.12
C ASP A 6 13.93 6.22 0.44
N ASP A 7 13.03 6.56 1.36
CA ASP A 7 12.96 7.88 1.99
C ASP A 7 13.85 8.01 3.25
N LEU A 8 14.46 6.92 3.74
CA LEU A 8 15.34 6.97 4.91
C LEU A 8 16.51 7.98 4.80
N PRO A 9 17.12 8.22 3.62
CA PRO A 9 18.14 9.24 3.45
C PRO A 9 17.66 10.65 3.80
N PHE A 10 16.38 10.98 3.59
CA PHE A 10 15.80 12.28 4.00
C PHE A 10 15.82 12.47 5.52
N TYR A 11 15.86 11.37 6.27
CA TYR A 11 15.98 11.37 7.73
C TYR A 11 17.45 11.22 8.20
N GLY A 12 18.42 11.18 7.28
CA GLY A 12 19.82 10.96 7.60
C GLY A 12 20.08 9.56 8.19
N VAL A 13 19.38 8.55 7.67
CA VAL A 13 19.53 7.15 8.07
C VAL A 13 19.94 6.32 6.85
N ASP A 14 20.95 5.46 6.99
CA ASP A 14 21.36 4.55 5.90
C ASP A 14 20.31 3.43 5.73
N PRO A 15 19.64 3.35 4.56
CA PRO A 15 18.68 2.30 4.23
C PRO A 15 19.14 0.88 4.55
N ARG A 16 20.41 0.57 4.32
CA ARG A 16 20.97 -0.80 4.41
C ARG A 16 21.14 -1.27 5.85
N THR A 17 21.16 -0.33 6.80
CA THR A 17 21.32 -0.61 8.23
C THR A 17 20.00 -0.54 8.98
N PHE A 18 18.93 -0.08 8.33
CA PHE A 18 17.66 0.14 8.98
C PHE A 18 16.92 -1.19 9.19
N PRO A 19 16.50 -1.53 10.43
CA PRO A 19 15.84 -2.79 10.69
C PRO A 19 14.47 -2.89 9.98
N ILE A 20 14.27 -3.96 9.21
CA ILE A 20 12.99 -4.25 8.54
C ILE A 20 11.85 -4.31 9.57
N ALA A 21 12.07 -4.98 10.71
CA ALA A 21 11.08 -5.05 11.78
C ALA A 21 10.65 -3.67 12.30
N ARG A 22 11.56 -2.69 12.31
CA ARG A 22 11.25 -1.32 12.69
C ARG A 22 10.41 -0.62 11.61
N ALA A 23 10.75 -0.78 10.34
CA ALA A 23 9.94 -0.27 9.23
C ALA A 23 8.51 -0.84 9.26
N VAL A 24 8.37 -2.15 9.50
CA VAL A 24 7.07 -2.82 9.64
C VAL A 24 6.29 -2.27 10.83
N LYS A 25 6.93 -2.14 12.01
CA LYS A 25 6.30 -1.53 13.19
C LYS A 25 5.77 -0.12 12.90
N MET A 26 6.58 0.71 12.24
CA MET A 26 6.19 2.06 11.83
C MET A 26 4.98 2.03 10.88
N SER A 27 5.00 1.13 9.89
CA SER A 27 3.93 0.97 8.91
C SER A 27 2.60 0.50 9.52
N SER A 28 2.63 -0.19 10.67
CA SER A 28 1.46 -0.74 11.36
C SER A 28 1.09 0.01 12.65
N SER A 29 1.57 1.25 12.84
CA SER A 29 1.36 2.04 14.06
C SER A 29 0.00 2.75 14.07
N ILE A 30 -1.09 1.99 14.06
CA ILE A 30 -2.47 2.50 14.00
C ILE A 30 -2.74 3.40 15.21
N PRO A 31 -3.13 4.68 15.02
CA PRO A 31 -3.40 5.59 16.13
C PRO A 31 -4.43 5.01 17.11
N PHE A 32 -4.21 5.21 18.41
CA PHE A 32 -4.99 4.68 19.54
C PHE A 32 -4.91 3.16 19.79
N PHE A 33 -4.35 2.37 18.86
CA PHE A 33 -4.12 0.94 19.07
C PHE A 33 -2.65 0.63 19.35
N PHE A 34 -1.74 1.31 18.65
CA PHE A 34 -0.31 1.14 18.81
C PHE A 34 0.36 2.49 19.07
N VAL A 35 1.49 2.45 19.78
CA VAL A 35 2.31 3.65 20.05
C VAL A 35 3.03 4.05 18.76
N PRO A 36 2.84 5.27 18.25
CA PRO A 36 3.58 5.78 17.09
C PRO A 36 5.09 5.74 17.32
N GLU A 37 5.82 5.47 16.25
CA GLU A 37 7.28 5.39 16.30
C GLU A 37 7.94 6.72 15.96
N LYS A 38 9.10 6.98 16.59
CA LYS A 38 9.88 8.19 16.29
C LYS A 38 10.98 7.86 15.29
N LEU A 39 11.06 8.66 14.23
CA LEU A 39 12.17 8.69 13.30
C LEU A 39 12.73 10.10 13.22
N LYS A 40 13.88 10.34 13.87
CA LYS A 40 14.64 11.59 13.77
C LYS A 40 13.81 12.86 14.00
N GLY A 41 13.01 12.84 15.07
CA GLY A 41 12.13 13.96 15.46
C GLY A 41 10.72 13.92 14.84
N HIS A 42 10.50 13.06 13.84
CA HIS A 42 9.18 12.85 13.24
C HIS A 42 8.43 11.72 13.95
N THR A 43 7.13 11.93 14.15
CA THR A 43 6.22 10.88 14.62
C THR A 43 5.61 10.19 13.41
N ILE A 44 5.89 8.90 13.26
CA ILE A 44 5.38 8.08 12.18
C ILE A 44 4.20 7.26 12.68
N ILE A 45 3.08 7.37 11.95
CA ILE A 45 1.84 6.62 12.17
C ILE A 45 1.63 5.64 11.01
N ASP A 46 0.66 4.75 11.19
CA ASP A 46 0.23 3.79 10.18
C ASP A 46 0.07 4.38 8.78
N GLY A 47 0.63 3.69 7.78
CA GLY A 47 0.58 4.11 6.38
C GLY A 47 -0.84 4.12 5.82
N GLY A 48 -1.72 3.31 6.40
CA GLY A 48 -3.10 3.19 6.02
C GLY A 48 -3.98 4.40 6.34
N ALA A 49 -3.50 5.28 7.22
CA ALA A 49 -4.15 6.57 7.45
C ALA A 49 -4.11 7.49 6.21
N LEU A 50 -3.17 7.27 5.29
CA LEU A 50 -2.98 8.09 4.09
C LEU A 50 -3.12 7.29 2.78
N SER A 51 -2.67 6.03 2.77
CA SER A 51 -2.65 5.18 1.57
C SER A 51 -2.62 3.69 1.92
N ASN A 52 -3.79 3.05 1.94
CA ASN A 52 -3.92 1.62 2.21
C ASN A 52 -3.44 0.69 1.08
N TYR A 53 -3.27 1.20 -0.15
CA TYR A 53 -3.02 0.33 -1.31
C TYR A 53 -1.99 0.88 -2.31
N PRO A 54 -0.71 1.04 -1.91
CA PRO A 54 0.34 1.64 -2.75
C PRO A 54 0.94 0.70 -3.79
N ILE A 55 0.11 0.05 -4.62
CA ILE A 55 0.61 -0.92 -5.61
C ILE A 55 1.55 -0.29 -6.65
N TRP A 56 1.41 1.01 -6.91
CA TRP A 56 2.23 1.77 -7.85
C TRP A 56 3.71 1.86 -7.49
N ILE A 57 4.08 1.65 -6.22
CA ILE A 57 5.50 1.68 -5.80
C ILE A 57 6.32 0.55 -6.44
N TYR A 58 5.65 -0.48 -6.97
CA TYR A 58 6.25 -1.62 -7.64
C TYR A 58 6.12 -1.55 -9.17
N ASP A 59 5.70 -0.41 -9.72
CA ASP A 59 5.63 -0.23 -11.16
C ASP A 59 7.01 0.06 -11.75
N SER A 60 7.31 -0.60 -12.87
CA SER A 60 8.52 -0.33 -13.64
C SER A 60 8.20 0.51 -14.88
N VAL A 61 9.17 1.30 -15.33
CA VAL A 61 9.11 1.93 -16.65
C VAL A 61 9.18 0.86 -17.72
N GLY A 62 8.22 0.85 -18.66
CA GLY A 62 8.16 -0.11 -19.77
C GLY A 62 7.57 -1.47 -19.38
N ILE A 63 8.06 -2.54 -20.02
CA ILE A 63 7.57 -3.90 -19.77
C ILE A 63 8.24 -4.44 -18.49
N PRO A 64 7.46 -4.79 -17.44
CA PRO A 64 8.02 -5.37 -16.24
C PRO A 64 8.55 -6.79 -16.52
N ARG A 65 9.64 -7.18 -15.84
CA ARG A 65 10.17 -8.56 -15.92
C ARG A 65 9.19 -9.59 -15.33
N TRP A 66 8.44 -9.18 -14.32
CA TRP A 66 7.47 -10.00 -13.59
C TRP A 66 6.22 -9.17 -13.29
N PRO A 67 5.02 -9.77 -13.24
CA PRO A 67 3.84 -9.04 -12.81
C PRO A 67 3.89 -8.70 -11.32
N THR A 68 3.30 -7.56 -11.00
CA THR A 68 3.03 -7.15 -9.62
C THR A 68 1.58 -7.46 -9.30
N PHE A 69 1.33 -8.31 -8.30
CA PHE A 69 -0.02 -8.52 -7.78
C PHE A 69 -0.21 -7.82 -6.46
N GLY A 70 -1.32 -7.11 -6.31
CA GLY A 70 -1.69 -6.54 -5.02
C GLY A 70 -2.97 -7.18 -4.48
N PHE A 71 -3.08 -7.27 -3.16
CA PHE A 71 -4.25 -7.81 -2.48
C PHE A 71 -5.07 -6.68 -1.89
N ARG A 72 -6.31 -6.51 -2.34
CA ARG A 72 -7.22 -5.53 -1.76
C ARG A 72 -8.26 -6.24 -0.91
N LEU A 73 -8.26 -5.91 0.37
CA LEU A 73 -9.26 -6.38 1.32
C LEU A 73 -10.45 -5.43 1.23
N SER A 74 -11.56 -5.88 0.66
CA SER A 74 -12.78 -5.10 0.53
C SER A 74 -13.89 -5.76 1.35
N GLY A 75 -13.92 -5.41 2.63
CA GLY A 75 -15.04 -5.78 3.49
C GLY A 75 -16.31 -5.06 3.06
N LYS A 76 -17.43 -5.78 2.94
CA LYS A 76 -18.73 -5.14 3.08
C LYS A 76 -18.86 -4.81 4.56
N MET A 77 -18.40 -3.62 4.95
CA MET A 77 -18.84 -3.05 6.21
C MET A 77 -20.30 -2.65 6.03
N ILE A 78 -21.20 -3.57 6.35
CA ILE A 78 -22.43 -3.18 7.01
C ILE A 78 -22.00 -3.15 8.48
N PRO A 79 -21.72 -1.97 9.08
CA PRO A 79 -21.45 -1.94 10.50
C PRO A 79 -22.68 -2.51 11.19
N THR A 80 -22.56 -3.66 11.84
CA THR A 80 -23.66 -4.23 12.62
C THR A 80 -24.07 -3.26 13.73
N GLU A 81 -23.15 -2.40 14.18
CA GLU A 81 -23.42 -1.23 15.01
C GLU A 81 -22.54 -0.04 14.60
N LEU A 82 -23.13 1.15 14.45
CA LEU A 82 -22.38 2.40 14.36
C LEU A 82 -21.61 2.63 15.69
N PRO A 83 -20.37 3.15 15.65
CA PRO A 83 -19.64 3.43 16.88
C PRO A 83 -20.43 4.40 17.76
N LYS A 84 -20.74 3.99 18.99
CA LYS A 84 -21.43 4.84 19.98
C LYS A 84 -20.48 5.97 20.41
N ILE A 85 -20.70 7.17 19.90
CA ILE A 85 -19.90 8.35 20.25
C ILE A 85 -20.37 8.85 21.62
N ARG A 86 -19.52 8.67 22.64
CA ARG A 86 -19.81 9.03 24.04
C ARG A 86 -18.94 10.18 24.57
N GLY A 87 -17.97 10.63 23.78
CA GLY A 87 -17.06 11.72 24.15
C GLY A 87 -15.89 11.90 23.17
N PRO A 88 -14.97 12.83 23.46
CA PRO A 88 -13.89 13.21 22.56
C PRO A 88 -13.02 12.04 22.08
N VAL A 89 -12.63 11.14 23.00
CA VAL A 89 -11.82 9.95 22.68
C VAL A 89 -12.53 9.03 21.70
N THR A 90 -13.79 8.69 21.98
CA THR A 90 -14.59 7.81 21.10
C THR A 90 -14.86 8.45 19.74
N LYS A 91 -14.98 9.78 19.69
CA LYS A 91 -15.17 10.53 18.44
C LYS A 91 -13.91 10.47 17.58
N THR A 92 -12.74 10.74 18.17
CA THR A 92 -11.46 10.66 17.42
C THR A 92 -11.17 9.24 16.95
N MET A 93 -11.47 8.23 17.77
CA MET A 93 -11.34 6.82 17.37
C MET A 93 -12.28 6.46 16.21
N ALA A 94 -13.51 6.98 16.20
CA ALA A 94 -14.44 6.79 15.09
C ALA A 94 -13.93 7.46 13.80
N ILE A 95 -13.31 8.64 13.90
CA ILE A 95 -12.67 9.32 12.77
C ILE A 95 -11.51 8.49 12.22
N VAL A 96 -10.60 8.01 13.09
CA VAL A 96 -9.47 7.16 12.67
C VAL A 96 -9.95 5.89 11.98
N ARG A 97 -10.95 5.19 12.55
CA ARG A 97 -11.56 4.02 11.90
C ARG A 97 -12.13 4.36 10.53
N THR A 98 -12.89 5.44 10.45
CA THR A 98 -13.48 5.89 9.18
C THR A 98 -12.42 6.24 8.14
N MET A 99 -11.29 6.85 8.52
CA MET A 99 -10.18 7.11 7.60
C MET A 99 -9.61 5.81 7.03
N LEU A 100 -9.33 4.83 7.89
CA LEU A 100 -8.84 3.51 7.47
C LEU A 100 -9.86 2.82 6.54
N ASP A 101 -11.14 2.85 6.88
CA ASP A 101 -12.20 2.20 6.09
C ASP A 101 -12.51 2.93 4.78
N ALA A 102 -12.38 4.26 4.73
CA ALA A 102 -12.68 5.08 3.56
C ALA A 102 -11.58 4.96 2.48
N HIS A 103 -10.32 4.87 2.89
CA HIS A 103 -9.22 4.63 1.97
C HIS A 103 -9.36 3.26 1.25
N ASP A 104 -9.94 2.26 1.92
CA ASP A 104 -10.25 0.96 1.33
C ASP A 104 -11.34 0.99 0.26
N LYS A 105 -12.15 2.06 0.16
CA LYS A 105 -13.26 2.16 -0.81
C LYS A 105 -12.96 3.03 -2.04
N ARG A 106 -11.82 3.73 -2.07
CA ARG A 106 -11.49 4.65 -3.17
C ARG A 106 -11.28 3.90 -4.50
N TYR A 107 -11.70 4.51 -5.62
CA TYR A 107 -11.53 3.94 -6.96
C TYR A 107 -10.05 3.59 -7.21
N ILE A 108 -9.79 2.38 -7.69
CA ILE A 108 -8.48 1.96 -8.19
C ILE A 108 -8.49 2.18 -9.70
N GLU A 109 -7.42 2.77 -10.22
CA GLU A 109 -7.21 2.93 -11.66
C GLU A 109 -7.27 1.59 -12.38
N LYS A 110 -7.78 1.56 -13.62
CA LYS A 110 -8.02 0.31 -14.36
C LYS A 110 -6.77 -0.59 -14.45
N GLU A 111 -5.59 0.01 -14.64
CA GLU A 111 -4.32 -0.72 -14.68
C GLU A 111 -3.95 -1.34 -13.32
N ALA A 112 -4.20 -0.64 -12.22
CA ALA A 112 -4.00 -1.22 -10.90
C ALA A 112 -5.06 -2.31 -10.61
N ALA A 113 -6.29 -2.15 -11.08
CA ALA A 113 -7.38 -3.09 -10.85
C ALA A 113 -7.15 -4.45 -11.53
N ILE A 114 -6.62 -4.48 -12.76
CA ILE A 114 -6.40 -5.75 -13.50
C ILE A 114 -5.34 -6.65 -12.84
N ARG A 115 -4.48 -6.07 -12.01
CA ARG A 115 -3.45 -6.77 -11.23
C ARG A 115 -3.78 -6.83 -9.72
N THR A 116 -5.03 -6.49 -9.37
CA THR A 116 -5.53 -6.52 -7.99
C THR A 116 -6.37 -7.77 -7.76
N ILE A 117 -6.00 -8.54 -6.75
CA ILE A 117 -6.83 -9.62 -6.20
C ILE A 117 -7.80 -8.99 -5.20
N PHE A 118 -9.07 -8.86 -5.59
CA PHE A 118 -10.12 -8.35 -4.73
C PHE A 118 -10.65 -9.44 -3.80
N ILE A 119 -10.39 -9.30 -2.51
CA ILE A 119 -10.87 -10.21 -1.48
C ILE A 119 -12.12 -9.58 -0.86
N THR A 120 -13.28 -10.14 -1.18
CA THR A 120 -14.59 -9.66 -0.71
C THR A 120 -15.22 -10.62 0.31
N GLY A 121 -16.27 -10.19 1.01
CA GLY A 121 -16.95 -11.04 1.99
C GLY A 121 -16.29 -11.08 3.37
N ILE A 122 -15.32 -10.19 3.62
CA ILE A 122 -14.74 -9.97 4.94
C ILE A 122 -15.78 -9.24 5.82
N THR A 123 -16.09 -9.83 6.98
CA THR A 123 -17.08 -9.30 7.94
C THR A 123 -16.42 -8.63 9.15
N ASN A 124 -15.18 -8.99 9.48
CA ASN A 124 -14.43 -8.39 10.58
C ASN A 124 -13.79 -7.06 10.15
N GLY A 125 -13.73 -6.10 11.07
CA GLY A 125 -13.03 -4.84 10.85
C GLY A 125 -11.51 -4.99 11.01
N ALA A 126 -10.75 -4.07 10.41
CA ALA A 126 -9.28 -4.08 10.46
C ALA A 126 -8.70 -4.02 11.89
N THR A 127 -9.48 -3.49 12.85
CA THR A 127 -9.09 -3.36 14.26
C THR A 127 -9.82 -4.34 15.19
N ASP A 128 -10.39 -5.42 14.65
CA ASP A 128 -11.05 -6.46 15.45
C ASP A 128 -10.03 -7.50 15.97
N PHE A 129 -9.36 -7.15 17.06
CA PHE A 129 -8.36 -8.03 17.70
C PHE A 129 -8.97 -9.21 18.46
N ARG A 130 -10.31 -9.34 18.50
CA ARG A 130 -11.02 -10.39 19.24
C ARG A 130 -11.60 -11.47 18.33
N ILE A 131 -11.12 -11.55 17.09
CA ILE A 131 -11.57 -12.50 16.08
C ILE A 131 -11.43 -13.96 16.53
N SER A 132 -12.49 -14.76 16.31
CA SER A 132 -12.53 -16.17 16.68
C SER A 132 -11.61 -17.03 15.81
N GLN A 133 -11.20 -18.20 16.30
CA GLN A 133 -10.38 -19.12 15.49
C GLN A 133 -11.11 -19.56 14.21
N LYS A 134 -12.42 -19.74 14.28
CA LYS A 134 -13.27 -20.07 13.13
C LYS A 134 -13.21 -18.96 12.08
N ASP A 135 -13.38 -17.71 12.49
CA ASP A 135 -13.37 -16.56 11.57
C ASP A 135 -11.98 -16.36 10.95
N LYS A 136 -10.89 -16.56 11.72
CA LYS A 136 -9.52 -16.55 11.18
C LYS A 136 -9.34 -17.54 10.03
N LEU A 137 -9.78 -18.79 10.24
CA LEU A 137 -9.69 -19.83 9.20
C LEU A 137 -10.55 -19.47 7.98
N GLN A 138 -11.72 -18.89 8.20
CA GLN A 138 -12.58 -18.40 7.13
C GLN A 138 -11.92 -17.26 6.33
N LEU A 139 -11.24 -16.31 6.97
CA LEU A 139 -10.51 -15.26 6.26
C LEU A 139 -9.38 -15.82 5.38
N ILE A 140 -8.64 -16.81 5.89
CA ILE A 140 -7.60 -17.50 5.13
C ILE A 140 -8.21 -18.20 3.91
N GLU A 141 -9.34 -18.87 4.08
CA GLU A 141 -10.09 -19.55 3.01
C GLU A 141 -10.54 -18.58 1.92
N ILE A 142 -11.14 -17.45 2.31
CA ILE A 142 -11.60 -16.41 1.37
C ILE A 142 -10.41 -15.86 0.57
N GLY A 143 -9.30 -15.55 1.24
CA GLY A 143 -8.09 -15.05 0.58
C GLY A 143 -7.53 -16.04 -0.43
N ARG A 144 -7.41 -17.32 -0.05
CA ARG A 144 -6.91 -18.37 -0.92
C ARG A 144 -7.78 -18.58 -2.15
N ASN A 145 -9.11 -18.66 -1.98
CA ASN A 145 -10.03 -18.88 -3.09
C ASN A 145 -10.05 -17.69 -4.05
N SER A 146 -9.94 -16.46 -3.53
CA SER A 146 -9.81 -15.25 -4.35
C SER A 146 -8.53 -15.25 -5.17
N ALA A 147 -7.41 -15.66 -4.57
CA ALA A 147 -6.12 -15.75 -5.27
C ALA A 147 -6.13 -16.84 -6.35
N ILE A 148 -6.66 -18.03 -6.05
CA ILE A 148 -6.77 -19.13 -7.02
C ILE A 148 -7.59 -18.69 -8.22
N LYS A 149 -8.78 -18.12 -7.98
CA LYS A 149 -9.65 -17.64 -9.06
C LYS A 149 -8.94 -16.61 -9.95
N PHE A 150 -8.30 -15.62 -9.33
CA PHE A 150 -7.55 -14.59 -10.06
C PHE A 150 -6.43 -15.21 -10.92
N LEU A 151 -5.62 -16.10 -10.35
CA LEU A 151 -4.48 -16.70 -11.05
C LEU A 151 -4.90 -17.64 -12.20
N GLN A 152 -6.11 -18.21 -12.15
CA GLN A 152 -6.66 -19.01 -13.24
C GLN A 152 -7.09 -18.16 -14.45
N GLU A 153 -7.56 -16.94 -14.20
CA GLU A 153 -8.11 -16.05 -15.22
C GLU A 153 -7.07 -15.05 -15.76
N TRP A 154 -6.01 -14.78 -14.99
CA TRP A 154 -5.05 -13.72 -15.29
C TRP A 154 -3.98 -14.13 -16.31
N ASP A 155 -3.72 -13.26 -17.29
CA ASP A 155 -2.76 -13.47 -18.38
C ASP A 155 -1.77 -12.30 -18.48
N PHE A 156 -0.48 -12.61 -18.35
CA PHE A 156 0.59 -11.62 -18.40
C PHE A 156 0.78 -10.97 -19.76
N GLN A 157 0.68 -11.75 -20.84
CA GLN A 157 0.87 -11.24 -22.20
C GLN A 157 -0.26 -10.30 -22.58
N LYS A 158 -1.49 -10.64 -22.18
CA LYS A 158 -2.65 -9.75 -22.33
C LYS A 158 -2.44 -8.44 -21.57
N TYR A 159 -1.97 -8.49 -20.32
CA TYR A 159 -1.66 -7.30 -19.54
C TYR A 159 -0.63 -6.39 -20.23
N ILE A 160 0.47 -6.95 -20.75
CA ILE A 160 1.50 -6.17 -21.46
C ILE A 160 0.91 -5.50 -22.71
N LYS A 161 0.08 -6.21 -23.48
CA LYS A 161 -0.56 -5.71 -24.70
C LYS A 161 -1.57 -4.59 -24.44
N GLU A 162 -2.27 -4.62 -23.32
CA GLU A 162 -3.32 -3.64 -23.03
C GLU A 162 -2.79 -2.42 -22.26
N TYR A 163 -1.75 -2.57 -21.43
CA TYR A 163 -1.34 -1.52 -20.49
C TYR A 163 0.12 -1.09 -20.58
N ARG A 164 0.99 -1.81 -21.30
CA ARG A 164 2.45 -1.51 -21.34
C ARG A 164 3.01 -1.25 -22.74
N SER A 165 2.25 -1.48 -23.80
CA SER A 165 2.75 -1.43 -25.18
C SER A 165 2.87 -0.02 -25.75
N GLU A 166 2.05 0.92 -25.30
CA GLU A 166 2.14 2.34 -25.73
C GLU A 166 3.44 3.01 -25.23
N ILE A 167 3.95 2.61 -24.05
CA ILE A 167 5.23 3.08 -23.50
C ILE A 167 6.42 2.70 -24.42
N ILE A 168 6.28 1.64 -25.21
CA ILE A 168 7.31 1.21 -26.17
C ILE A 168 7.38 2.18 -27.37
N ALA A 169 6.24 2.73 -27.81
CA ALA A 169 6.16 3.65 -28.94
C ALA A 169 6.71 5.05 -28.59
N GLU A 170 6.44 5.56 -27.38
CA GLU A 170 6.99 6.83 -26.90
C GLU A 170 8.50 6.74 -26.61
N ASN A 171 8.99 5.64 -26.03
CA ASN A 171 10.42 5.48 -25.75
C ASN A 171 11.30 5.20 -26.98
N LEU A 172 10.70 4.81 -28.13
CA LEU A 172 11.44 4.75 -29.40
C LEU A 172 11.58 6.12 -30.10
N THR A 173 10.83 7.14 -29.66
CA THR A 173 10.82 8.47 -30.30
C THR A 173 11.52 9.55 -29.48
N LEU A 174 11.81 9.31 -28.20
CA LEU A 174 12.58 10.22 -27.36
C LEU A 174 14.04 9.77 -27.23
N PRO A 175 15.04 10.63 -27.55
CA PRO A 175 16.43 10.29 -27.32
C PRO A 175 16.66 10.06 -25.82
N LEU A 176 17.39 8.98 -25.51
CA LEU A 176 17.83 8.65 -24.15
C LEU A 176 18.26 9.92 -23.40
N PRO A 177 17.74 10.19 -22.18
CA PRO A 177 18.19 11.34 -21.42
C PRO A 177 19.69 11.18 -21.21
N LYS A 178 20.46 12.12 -21.78
CA LYS A 178 21.90 12.22 -21.55
C LYS A 178 22.09 12.17 -20.04
N SER A 179 22.91 11.22 -19.59
CA SER A 179 23.34 11.12 -18.21
C SER A 179 23.56 12.51 -17.63
N VAL A 180 22.86 12.82 -16.54
CA VAL A 180 23.08 14.06 -15.80
C VAL A 180 24.48 13.96 -15.19
N VAL A 181 25.47 14.43 -15.94
CA VAL A 181 26.80 14.70 -15.42
C VAL A 181 26.64 15.87 -14.47
N ILE A 182 26.56 15.59 -13.17
CA ILE A 182 26.65 16.61 -12.12
C ILE A 182 28.07 17.18 -12.23
N LYS A 183 28.18 18.33 -12.89
CA LYS A 183 29.42 19.12 -12.94
C LYS A 183 29.62 19.69 -11.54
N MET A 184 30.46 19.03 -10.73
CA MET A 184 30.97 19.59 -9.49
C MET A 184 31.71 20.88 -9.83
N GLY A 185 31.11 22.02 -9.49
CA GLY A 185 31.77 23.32 -9.61
C GLY A 185 32.87 23.42 -8.56
N THR A 186 34.13 23.39 -9.00
CA THR A 186 35.26 23.84 -8.21
C THR A 186 35.13 25.34 -7.97
N ARG A 187 34.87 25.76 -6.72
CA ARG A 187 35.06 27.15 -6.29
C ARG A 187 36.56 27.41 -6.21
N GLY A 188 37.05 28.29 -7.07
CA GLY A 188 38.34 28.94 -6.88
C GLY A 188 38.25 29.98 -5.77
N GLN A 189 39.27 29.99 -4.92
CA GLN A 189 39.92 31.19 -4.42
C GLN A 189 41.40 31.08 -4.77
#